data_AF-A0A524QQU1-F1
#
_entry.id   AF-A0A524QQU1-F1
#
_cell.length_a   1.000
_cell.length_b   1.000
_cell.length_c   1.000
_cell.angle_alpha   90.00
_cell.angle_beta   90.00
_cell.angle_gamma   90.00
#
_symmetry.space_group_name_H-M   'P 1'
#
loop_
_entity.id
_entity.type
_entity.pdbx_description
1 polymer ?
#
loop_
_entity_poly.entity_id
_entity_poly.type
_entity_poly.pdbx_seq_one_letter_code
_entity_poly.pdbx_strand_id
1 'polypeptide(L)'
;MSYETYKLIHLLGIFALMVALAGMAAHAAAGHTKGENSNYRTLLGLHGTGALLALTGGFGLLARLNIEAEGHFPGWIWAKLVLWVILGGLVAVPYRKKALARSLLFLLPLLGLVGAALANYKP
;
A
#
# COMPACT_ATOMS: atom_id res chain seq x y z
N MET A 1 -11.50 -7.22 18.96
CA MET A 1 -10.15 -6.61 18.82
C MET A 1 -10.29 -5.10 18.98
N SER A 2 -9.30 -4.41 19.55
CA SER A 2 -9.37 -2.96 19.78
C SER A 2 -9.09 -2.18 18.49
N TYR A 3 -9.43 -0.89 18.49
CA TYR A 3 -9.04 0.04 17.42
C TYR A 3 -7.53 0.02 17.17
N GLU A 4 -6.72 0.03 18.25
CA GLU A 4 -5.27 -0.02 18.15
C GLU A 4 -4.76 -1.31 17.50
N THR A 5 -5.40 -2.46 17.73
CA THR A 5 -5.01 -3.70 17.05
C THR A 5 -5.20 -3.59 15.54
N TYR A 6 -6.34 -3.08 15.08
CA TYR A 6 -6.57 -2.87 13.65
C TYR A 6 -5.64 -1.82 13.05
N LYS A 7 -5.27 -0.79 13.82
CA LYS A 7 -4.30 0.23 13.41
C LYS A 7 -2.93 -0.39 13.17
N LEU A 8 -2.47 -1.25 14.07
CA LEU A 8 -1.20 -1.97 13.92
C LEU A 8 -1.22 -2.91 12.72
N ILE A 9 -2.32 -3.65 12.51
CA ILE A 9 -2.49 -4.52 11.33
C ILE A 9 -2.43 -3.69 10.04
N HIS A 10 -3.15 -2.56 10.00
CA HIS A 10 -3.18 -1.68 8.85
C HIS A 10 -1.79 -1.13 8.51
N LEU A 11 -1.08 -0.60 9.51
CA LEU A 11 0.26 -0.03 9.34
C LEU A 11 1.30 -1.09 8.96
N LEU A 12 1.27 -2.27 9.59
CA LEU A 12 2.13 -3.38 9.21
C LEU A 12 1.92 -3.77 7.74
N GLY A 13 0.66 -3.84 7.29
CA GLY A 13 0.32 -4.08 5.90
C GLY A 13 0.91 -3.04 4.95
N ILE A 14 0.75 -1.75 5.29
CA ILE A 14 1.32 -0.64 4.52
C ILE A 14 2.85 -0.75 4.44
N PHE A 15 3.52 -0.99 5.56
CA PHE A 15 4.98 -1.10 5.56
C PHE A 15 5.47 -2.28 4.75
N ALA A 16 4.81 -3.45 4.87
CA ALA A 16 5.12 -4.63 4.08
C ALA A 16 4.98 -4.36 2.57
N LEU A 17 3.87 -3.76 2.14
CA LEU A 17 3.63 -3.49 0.71
C LEU A 17 4.57 -2.40 0.16
N MET A 18 4.92 -1.39 0.97
CA MET A 18 5.91 -0.36 0.62
C MET A 18 7.32 -0.94 0.48
N VAL A 19 7.77 -1.75 1.43
CA VAL A 19 9.08 -2.42 1.38
C VAL A 19 9.17 -3.29 0.13
N ALA A 20 8.12 -4.06 -0.16
CA ALA A 20 8.07 -4.90 -1.34
C ALA A 20 8.18 -4.09 -2.66
N LEU A 21 7.39 -3.02 -2.79
CA LEU A 21 7.43 -2.15 -3.97
C LEU A 21 8.78 -1.45 -4.12
N ALA A 22 9.32 -0.89 -3.05
CA ALA A 22 10.60 -0.20 -3.05
C ALA A 22 11.75 -1.16 -3.42
N GLY A 23 11.76 -2.37 -2.87
CA GLY A 23 12.76 -3.39 -3.20
C GLY A 23 12.71 -3.82 -4.66
N MET A 24 11.51 -4.05 -5.21
CA MET A 24 11.36 -4.37 -6.64
C MET A 24 11.70 -3.19 -7.55
N ALA A 25 11.31 -1.97 -7.17
CA ALA A 25 11.61 -0.75 -7.91
C ALA A 25 13.11 -0.45 -7.93
N ALA A 26 13.80 -0.54 -6.80
CA ALA A 26 15.24 -0.31 -6.70
C ALA A 26 16.02 -1.31 -7.56
N HIS A 27 15.67 -2.60 -7.47
CA HIS A 27 16.29 -3.64 -8.27
C HIS A 27 16.10 -3.41 -9.78
N ALA A 28 14.88 -3.08 -10.21
CA ALA A 28 14.61 -2.79 -11.61
C ALA A 28 15.27 -1.47 -12.08
N ALA A 29 15.35 -0.45 -11.22
CA ALA A 29 16.00 0.83 -11.51
C ALA A 29 17.52 0.68 -11.67
N ALA A 30 18.14 -0.32 -11.04
CA ALA A 30 19.53 -0.71 -11.25
C ALA A 30 19.76 -1.45 -12.58
N GLY A 31 18.72 -1.64 -13.41
CA GLY A 31 18.82 -2.23 -14.76
C GLY A 31 18.47 -3.71 -14.82
N HIS A 32 18.39 -4.39 -13.68
CA HIS A 32 18.13 -5.82 -13.61
C HIS A 32 16.70 -6.20 -14.01
N THR A 33 16.53 -7.46 -14.37
CA THR A 33 15.25 -8.10 -14.73
C THR A 33 14.63 -8.82 -13.54
N LYS A 34 13.37 -9.23 -13.70
CA LYS A 34 12.66 -10.03 -12.70
C LYS A 34 13.37 -11.35 -12.36
N GLY A 35 14.00 -11.99 -13.36
CA GLY A 35 14.68 -13.29 -13.19
C GLY A 35 15.96 -13.21 -12.36
N GLU A 36 16.59 -12.03 -12.34
CA GLU A 36 17.81 -11.77 -11.56
C GLU A 36 17.52 -11.46 -10.08
N ASN A 37 16.27 -11.15 -9.73
CA ASN A 37 15.91 -10.85 -8.35
C ASN A 37 15.60 -12.15 -7.58
N SER A 38 16.59 -12.66 -6.85
CA SER A 38 16.44 -13.84 -5.98
C SER A 38 15.33 -13.68 -4.92
N ASN A 39 15.04 -12.44 -4.52
CA ASN A 39 13.99 -12.11 -3.54
C ASN A 39 12.62 -11.86 -4.18
N TYR A 40 12.46 -11.99 -5.51
CA TYR A 40 11.21 -11.61 -6.20
C TYR A 40 9.97 -12.28 -5.60
N ARG A 41 10.03 -13.59 -5.32
CA ARG A 41 8.89 -14.33 -4.77
C ARG A 41 8.55 -13.87 -3.35
N THR A 42 9.56 -13.60 -2.53
CA THR A 42 9.40 -13.05 -1.18
C THR A 42 8.77 -11.67 -1.23
N LEU A 43 9.28 -10.78 -2.09
CA LEU A 43 8.74 -9.43 -2.25
C LEU A 43 7.30 -9.46 -2.81
N LEU A 44 7.00 -10.36 -3.74
CA LEU A 44 5.63 -10.52 -4.26
C LEU A 44 4.67 -11.01 -3.18
N GLY A 45 5.08 -12.00 -2.37
CA GLY A 45 4.28 -12.49 -1.24
C GLY A 45 4.10 -11.40 -0.16
N LEU A 46 5.16 -10.67 0.16
CA LEU A 46 5.12 -9.56 1.12
C LEU A 46 4.20 -8.43 0.63
N HIS A 47 4.19 -8.14 -0.67
CA HIS A 47 3.27 -7.17 -1.25
C HIS A 47 1.81 -7.63 -1.15
N GLY A 48 1.50 -8.85 -1.59
CA GLY A 48 0.14 -9.37 -1.56
C GLY A 48 -0.43 -9.47 -0.14
N THR A 49 0.35 -10.04 0.79
CA THR A 49 -0.03 -10.11 2.21
C THR A 49 -0.12 -8.71 2.83
N GLY A 50 0.82 -7.83 2.50
CA GLY A 50 0.80 -6.43 2.95
C GLY A 50 -0.46 -5.69 2.51
N ALA A 51 -0.87 -5.85 1.25
CA ALA A 51 -2.10 -5.28 0.72
C ALA A 51 -3.35 -5.83 1.43
N LEU A 52 -3.39 -7.15 1.68
CA LEU A 52 -4.49 -7.78 2.42
C LEU A 52 -4.58 -7.25 3.86
N LEU A 53 -3.46 -7.18 4.58
CA LEU A 53 -3.41 -6.64 5.95
C LEU A 53 -3.78 -5.15 5.99
N ALA A 54 -3.31 -4.36 5.01
CA ALA A 54 -3.68 -2.96 4.89
C ALA A 54 -5.20 -2.83 4.67
N LEU A 55 -5.81 -3.59 3.76
CA LEU A 55 -7.25 -3.51 3.53
C LEU A 55 -8.06 -3.97 4.75
N THR A 56 -7.78 -5.16 5.27
CA THR A 56 -8.52 -5.73 6.40
C THR A 56 -8.34 -4.94 7.69
N GLY A 57 -7.12 -4.45 7.97
CA GLY A 57 -6.86 -3.52 9.08
C GLY A 57 -7.61 -2.20 8.88
N GLY A 58 -7.65 -1.66 7.66
CA GLY A 58 -8.36 -0.43 7.32
C GLY A 58 -9.87 -0.55 7.54
N PHE A 59 -10.51 -1.61 7.04
CA PHE A 59 -11.93 -1.86 7.27
C PHE A 59 -12.23 -2.16 8.75
N GLY A 60 -11.32 -2.84 9.45
CA GLY A 60 -11.43 -3.04 10.88
C GLY A 60 -11.41 -1.72 11.67
N LEU A 61 -10.62 -0.72 11.24
CA LEU A 61 -10.66 0.63 11.81
C LEU A 61 -12.01 1.31 11.57
N LEU A 62 -12.56 1.20 10.35
CA LEU A 62 -13.86 1.78 10.00
C LEU A 62 -14.98 1.20 10.90
N ALA A 63 -14.99 -0.12 11.10
CA ALA A 63 -15.95 -0.79 11.97
C ALA A 63 -15.84 -0.34 13.44
N ARG A 64 -14.64 0.06 13.90
CA ARG A 64 -14.45 0.59 15.27
C ARG A 64 -14.84 2.06 15.39
N LEU A 65 -14.94 2.77 14.28
CA LEU A 65 -15.45 4.13 14.20
C LEU A 65 -16.97 4.16 13.94
N ASN A 66 -17.62 3.01 13.78
CA ASN A 66 -19.04 2.88 13.42
C ASN A 66 -19.43 3.65 12.15
N ILE A 67 -18.51 3.77 11.18
CA ILE A 67 -18.76 4.52 9.94
C ILE A 67 -19.87 3.87 9.10
N GLU A 68 -20.07 2.55 9.21
CA GLU A 68 -21.17 1.86 8.55
C GLU A 68 -22.56 2.37 8.96
N ALA A 69 -22.69 3.01 10.13
CA ALA A 69 -23.96 3.53 10.62
C ALA A 69 -24.46 4.74 9.81
N GLU A 70 -23.59 5.41 9.04
CA GLU A 70 -23.92 6.57 8.22
C GLU A 70 -24.58 6.18 6.87
N GLY A 71 -24.61 4.89 6.53
CA GLY A 71 -25.26 4.35 5.31
C GLY A 71 -24.52 4.63 4.00
N HIS A 72 -23.46 5.44 4.02
CA HIS A 72 -22.58 5.74 2.89
C HIS A 72 -21.17 6.05 3.40
N PHE A 73 -20.15 5.70 2.62
CA PHE A 73 -18.78 6.06 2.98
C PHE A 73 -18.48 7.53 2.65
N PRO A 74 -17.95 8.30 3.61
CA PRO A 74 -17.42 9.64 3.35
C PRO A 74 -16.37 9.65 2.21
N GLY A 75 -16.26 10.78 1.51
CA GLY A 75 -15.37 10.92 0.35
C GLY A 75 -13.90 10.58 0.62
N TRP A 76 -13.40 10.82 1.84
CA TRP A 76 -12.02 10.48 2.21
C TRP A 76 -11.77 8.96 2.24
N ILE A 77 -12.79 8.15 2.51
CA ILE A 77 -12.68 6.68 2.46
C ILE A 77 -12.52 6.23 1.02
N TRP A 78 -13.32 6.78 0.10
CA TRP A 78 -13.18 6.51 -1.33
C TRP A 78 -11.80 6.91 -1.84
N ALA A 79 -11.29 8.08 -1.43
CA ALA A 79 -9.93 8.50 -1.77
C ALA A 79 -8.87 7.49 -1.28
N LYS A 80 -9.01 6.95 -0.07
CA LYS A 80 -8.11 5.89 0.44
C LYS A 80 -8.26 4.57 -0.32
N LEU A 81 -9.48 4.15 -0.67
CA LEU A 81 -9.69 2.93 -1.44
C LEU A 81 -9.05 3.03 -2.82
N VAL A 82 -9.19 4.18 -3.50
CA VAL A 82 -8.49 4.46 -4.76
C VAL A 82 -6.97 4.40 -4.56
N LEU A 83 -6.44 5.02 -3.50
CA LEU A 83 -5.02 4.93 -3.17
C LEU A 83 -4.55 3.48 -2.96
N TRP A 84 -5.33 2.64 -2.27
CA TRP A 84 -4.99 1.23 -2.07
C TRP A 84 -5.04 0.43 -3.35
N VAL A 85 -5.98 0.69 -4.25
CA VAL A 85 -6.02 0.07 -5.58
C VAL A 85 -4.79 0.47 -6.39
N ILE A 86 -4.40 1.75 -6.37
CA ILE A 86 -3.17 2.22 -7.02
C ILE A 86 -1.96 1.47 -6.47
N LEU A 87 -1.78 1.45 -5.14
CA LEU A 87 -0.65 0.78 -4.48
C LEU A 87 -0.63 -0.74 -4.70
N GLY A 88 -1.81 -1.36 -4.78
CA GLY A 88 -1.96 -2.77 -5.15
C GLY A 88 -1.53 -3.03 -6.60
N GLY A 89 -1.93 -2.16 -7.53
CA GLY A 89 -1.59 -2.27 -8.95
C GLY A 89 -0.12 -1.96 -9.29
N LEU A 90 0.53 -1.09 -8.52
CA LEU A 90 1.90 -0.65 -8.77
C LEU A 90 2.92 -1.80 -8.78
N VAL A 91 2.62 -2.95 -8.17
CA VAL A 91 3.51 -4.13 -8.15
C VAL A 91 3.84 -4.66 -9.55
N ALA A 92 2.95 -4.43 -10.52
CA ALA A 92 3.17 -4.83 -11.90
C ALA A 92 4.20 -3.95 -12.64
N VAL A 93 4.49 -2.75 -12.14
CA VAL A 93 5.23 -1.72 -12.88
C VAL A 93 6.74 -1.96 -12.95
N PRO A 94 7.47 -2.26 -11.85
CA PRO A 94 8.92 -2.22 -11.82
C PRO A 94 9.60 -3.00 -12.95
N TYR A 95 9.10 -4.22 -13.23
CA TYR A 95 9.67 -5.09 -14.26
C TYR A 95 8.99 -5.01 -15.62
N ARG A 96 7.81 -4.38 -15.74
CA ARG A 96 7.12 -4.18 -17.03
C ARG A 96 7.50 -2.87 -17.71
N LYS A 97 7.77 -1.82 -16.93
CA LYS A 97 8.14 -0.49 -17.42
C LYS A 97 9.35 0.03 -16.63
N LYS A 98 10.54 -0.51 -16.95
CA LYS A 98 11.81 -0.18 -16.27
C LYS A 98 12.10 1.32 -16.20
N ALA A 99 11.70 2.08 -17.22
CA ALA A 99 11.85 3.54 -17.26
C ALA A 99 11.14 4.25 -16.08
N LEU A 100 10.06 3.66 -15.53
CA LEU A 100 9.32 4.19 -14.40
C LEU A 100 9.83 3.67 -13.04
N ALA A 101 10.69 2.65 -13.03
CA ALA A 101 11.13 2.02 -11.78
C ALA A 101 11.86 3.01 -10.86
N ARG A 102 12.72 3.88 -11.42
CA ARG A 102 13.39 4.93 -10.63
C ARG A 102 12.39 5.95 -10.09
N SER A 103 11.39 6.34 -10.87
CA SER A 103 10.33 7.25 -10.42
C SER A 103 9.52 6.68 -9.26
N LEU A 104 9.32 5.36 -9.20
CA LEU A 104 8.62 4.72 -8.09
C LEU A 104 9.33 4.95 -6.73
N LEU A 105 10.66 5.04 -6.70
CA LEU A 105 11.39 5.31 -5.45
C LEU A 105 11.00 6.63 -4.81
N PHE A 106 10.64 7.64 -5.62
CA PHE A 106 10.17 8.94 -5.15
C PHE A 106 8.64 8.98 -5.02
N LEU A 107 7.91 8.27 -5.89
CA LEU A 107 6.45 8.24 -5.86
C LEU A 107 5.92 7.52 -4.61
N LEU A 108 6.52 6.40 -4.20
CA LEU A 108 6.06 5.60 -3.05
C LEU A 108 6.00 6.41 -1.74
N PRO A 109 7.04 7.16 -1.31
CA PRO A 109 6.93 7.98 -0.10
C PRO A 109 5.89 9.10 -0.24
N LEU A 110 5.70 9.67 -1.44
CA LEU A 110 4.64 10.67 -1.68
C LEU A 110 3.25 10.06 -1.53
N LEU A 111 3.02 8.85 -2.07
CA LEU A 111 1.77 8.12 -1.89
C LEU A 111 1.53 7.75 -0.41
N GLY A 112 2.59 7.39 0.31
CA GLY A 112 2.55 7.18 1.76
C GLY A 112 2.15 8.46 2.52
N LEU A 113 2.72 9.60 2.15
CA LEU A 113 2.38 10.90 2.72
C LEU A 113 0.92 11.27 2.44
N VAL A 114 0.43 11.06 1.22
CA VAL A 114 -0.99 11.27 0.87
C VAL A 114 -1.90 10.39 1.72
N GLY A 115 -1.55 9.11 1.90
CA GLY A 115 -2.30 8.19 2.76
C GLY A 115 -2.35 8.67 4.22
N ALA A 116 -1.23 9.16 4.75
CA ALA A 116 -1.14 9.73 6.08
C ALA A 116 -1.96 11.03 6.20
N ALA A 117 -1.89 11.92 5.20
CA ALA A 117 -2.68 13.15 5.17
C ALA A 117 -4.19 12.86 5.18
N LEU A 118 -4.65 11.94 4.33
CA LEU A 118 -6.05 11.49 4.30
C LEU A 118 -6.49 10.83 5.62
N ALA A 119 -5.57 10.26 6.40
CA ALA A 119 -5.88 9.68 7.70
C ALA A 119 -6.03 10.70 8.82
N ASN A 120 -5.28 11.81 8.76
CA ASN A 120 -5.23 12.83 9.81
C ASN A 120 -6.18 14.01 9.53
N TYR A 121 -6.32 14.42 8.27
CA TYR A 121 -7.14 15.56 7.85
C TYR A 121 -8.50 15.12 7.27
N LYS A 122 -8.96 13.91 7.62
CA LYS A 122 -10.33 13.50 7.30
C LYS A 122 -11.31 14.50 7.94
N PRO A 123 -12.26 15.08 7.18
CA PRO A 123 -13.35 15.87 7.76
C PRO A 123 -14.28 14.98 8.59
#